data_AF-A0A957QAG6-F1
#
_entry.id   AF-A0A957QAG6-F1
#
_cell.length_a   1.000
_cell.length_b   1.000
_cell.length_c   1.000
_cell.angle_alpha   90.00
_cell.angle_beta   90.00
_cell.angle_gamma   90.00
#
_symmetry.space_group_name_H-M   'P 1'
#
loop_
_entity.id
_entity.type
_entity.pdbx_description
1 polymer ?
#
loop_
_entity_poly.entity_id
_entity_poly.type
_entity_poly.pdbx_seq_one_letter_code
_entity_poly.pdbx_strand_id
1 'polypeptide(L)'
;PMSLDDDVFDAVYDYVNALTAMANSNPGLADLAGNYIRNHDKALRIAALLASLDGSKTISMRYWGRAREIAERWRQGLHNMYDTVSNNLESTDEGTRELVIAEQLRKYGPQTARQIHQSVRRKLSSAEVKGTLQGMIETNVVTEIAEGRQQRYVLTQDLDSPAGGAS
;
A
#
# COMPACT_ATOMS: atom_id res chain seq x y z
N PRO A 1 31.68 -17.13 -24.85
CA PRO A 1 30.74 -16.02 -24.57
C PRO A 1 29.32 -16.58 -24.70
N MET A 2 28.38 -16.13 -23.87
CA MET A 2 26.96 -16.52 -23.96
C MET A 2 26.35 -15.85 -25.20
N SER A 3 25.62 -16.59 -26.04
CA SER A 3 24.88 -16.06 -27.19
C SER A 3 23.38 -16.15 -26.99
N LEU A 4 22.62 -15.33 -27.71
CA LEU A 4 21.17 -15.42 -27.80
C LEU A 4 20.80 -16.09 -29.12
N ASP A 5 19.72 -16.88 -29.12
CA ASP A 5 19.01 -17.23 -30.35
C ASP A 5 18.33 -15.98 -30.93
N ASP A 6 18.15 -15.95 -32.25
CA ASP A 6 17.50 -14.83 -32.94
C ASP A 6 16.07 -14.60 -32.41
N ASP A 7 15.29 -15.67 -32.24
CA ASP A 7 13.94 -15.59 -31.65
C ASP A 7 13.95 -15.02 -30.22
N VAL A 8 15.02 -15.29 -29.46
CA VAL A 8 15.16 -14.76 -28.08
C VAL A 8 15.46 -13.28 -28.11
N PHE A 9 16.25 -12.82 -29.08
CA PHE A 9 16.53 -11.40 -29.24
C PHE A 9 15.22 -10.60 -29.47
N ASP A 10 14.39 -11.06 -30.40
CA ASP A 10 13.09 -10.43 -30.69
C ASP A 10 12.16 -10.48 -29.47
N ALA A 11 12.07 -11.63 -28.80
CA ALA A 11 11.23 -11.78 -27.61
C ALA A 11 11.68 -10.90 -26.43
N VAL A 12 12.98 -10.64 -26.30
CA VAL A 12 13.52 -9.70 -25.30
C VAL A 12 13.14 -8.27 -25.68
N TYR A 13 13.29 -7.91 -26.95
CA TYR A 13 12.95 -6.57 -27.43
C TYR A 13 11.46 -6.25 -27.22
N ASP A 14 10.57 -7.18 -27.57
CA ASP A 14 9.14 -7.06 -27.34
C ASP A 14 8.80 -6.90 -25.85
N TYR A 15 9.50 -7.66 -25.00
CA TYR A 15 9.30 -7.57 -23.56
C TYR A 15 9.75 -6.21 -22.99
N VAL A 16 10.86 -5.66 -23.46
CA VAL A 16 11.32 -4.30 -23.10
C VAL A 16 10.29 -3.24 -23.49
N ASN A 17 9.76 -3.34 -24.71
CA ASN A 17 8.73 -2.42 -25.20
C ASN A 17 7.46 -2.50 -24.36
N ALA A 18 7.01 -3.72 -24.03
CA ALA A 18 5.85 -3.93 -23.18
C ALA A 18 6.05 -3.32 -21.78
N LEU A 19 7.20 -3.54 -21.14
CA LEU A 19 7.52 -2.98 -19.83
C LEU A 19 7.59 -1.45 -19.84
N THR A 20 8.19 -0.88 -20.89
CA THR A 20 8.26 0.57 -21.09
C THR A 20 6.87 1.18 -21.27
N ALA A 21 6.03 0.54 -22.09
CA ALA A 21 4.64 0.96 -22.29
C ALA A 21 3.84 0.91 -20.98
N MET A 22 4.00 -0.15 -20.19
CA MET A 22 3.35 -0.26 -18.87
C MET A 22 3.82 0.81 -17.89
N ALA A 23 5.12 1.12 -17.85
CA ALA A 23 5.68 2.16 -17.00
C ALA A 23 5.13 3.55 -17.38
N ASN A 24 5.00 3.84 -18.67
CA ASN A 24 4.50 5.13 -19.16
C ASN A 24 2.97 5.28 -19.01
N SER A 25 2.22 4.17 -19.00
CA SER A 25 0.75 4.19 -18.94
C SER A 25 0.19 4.34 -17.52
N ASN A 26 1.03 4.22 -16.48
CA ASN A 26 0.60 4.31 -15.07
C ASN A 26 1.37 5.41 -14.31
N PRO A 27 0.93 6.67 -14.39
CA PRO A 27 1.57 7.79 -13.69
C PRO A 27 1.63 7.60 -12.16
N GLY A 28 0.62 6.91 -11.59
CA GLY A 28 0.56 6.59 -10.17
C GLY A 28 1.58 5.54 -9.70
N LEU A 29 2.34 4.93 -10.62
CA LEU A 29 3.37 3.93 -10.31
C LEU A 29 4.77 4.40 -10.72
N ALA A 30 5.00 5.72 -10.71
CA ALA A 30 6.31 6.31 -11.03
C ALA A 30 7.45 5.69 -10.20
N ASP A 31 7.18 5.36 -8.93
CA ASP A 31 8.12 4.68 -8.02
C ASP A 31 8.50 3.25 -8.50
N LEU A 32 7.63 2.60 -9.26
CA LEU A 32 7.84 1.26 -9.82
C LEU A 32 8.46 1.29 -11.22
N ALA A 33 8.40 2.41 -11.94
CA ALA A 33 8.91 2.54 -13.31
C ALA A 33 10.40 2.15 -13.41
N GLY A 34 11.20 2.58 -12.43
CA GLY A 34 12.62 2.22 -12.36
C GLY A 34 12.87 0.72 -12.09
N ASN A 35 11.90 -0.02 -11.57
CA ASN A 35 11.98 -1.47 -11.44
C ASN A 35 11.70 -2.15 -12.78
N TYR A 36 10.70 -1.67 -13.53
CA TYR A 36 10.27 -2.28 -14.78
C TYR A 36 11.36 -2.19 -15.83
N ILE A 37 12.01 -1.03 -15.95
CA ILE A 37 13.09 -0.81 -16.92
C ILE A 37 14.26 -1.77 -16.69
N ARG A 38 14.47 -2.33 -15.48
CA ARG A 38 15.56 -3.30 -15.21
C ARG A 38 15.10 -4.75 -15.17
N ASN A 39 13.81 -5.01 -15.38
CA ASN A 39 13.28 -6.36 -15.20
C ASN A 39 13.70 -7.31 -16.32
N HIS A 40 13.84 -6.80 -17.55
CA HIS A 40 14.36 -7.57 -18.68
C HIS A 40 15.82 -8.00 -18.48
N ASP A 41 16.68 -7.13 -17.96
CA ASP A 41 18.07 -7.45 -17.63
C ASP A 41 18.18 -8.58 -16.59
N LYS A 42 17.30 -8.56 -15.58
CA LYS A 42 17.23 -9.63 -14.58
C LYS A 42 16.79 -10.95 -15.21
N ALA A 43 15.77 -10.93 -16.08
CA ALA A 43 15.32 -12.09 -16.81
C ALA A 43 16.45 -12.67 -17.69
N LEU A 44 17.19 -11.83 -18.41
CA LEU A 44 18.33 -12.29 -19.22
C LEU A 44 19.43 -12.96 -18.39
N ARG A 45 19.76 -12.40 -17.22
CA ARG A 45 20.74 -13.01 -16.30
C ARG A 45 20.29 -14.38 -15.80
N ILE A 46 19.00 -14.54 -15.48
CA ILE A 46 18.43 -15.83 -15.09
C ILE A 46 18.46 -16.80 -16.26
N ALA A 47 18.09 -16.36 -17.47
CA ALA A 47 18.12 -17.20 -18.67
C ALA A 47 19.54 -17.70 -18.98
N ALA A 48 20.55 -16.83 -18.85
CA ALA A 48 21.96 -17.18 -18.99
C ALA A 48 22.40 -18.21 -17.93
N LEU A 49 21.95 -18.05 -16.68
CA LEU A 49 22.26 -18.99 -15.60
C LEU A 49 21.61 -20.37 -15.85
N LEU A 50 20.34 -20.39 -16.28
CA LEU A 50 19.65 -21.63 -16.64
C LEU A 50 20.32 -22.33 -17.83
N ALA A 51 20.72 -21.58 -18.86
CA ALA A 51 21.46 -22.12 -19.99
C ALA A 51 22.80 -22.73 -19.56
N SER A 52 23.54 -22.03 -18.69
CA SER A 52 24.83 -22.51 -18.18
C SER A 52 24.69 -23.75 -17.29
N LEU A 53 23.62 -23.86 -16.50
CA LEU A 53 23.35 -25.04 -15.68
C LEU A 53 23.10 -26.29 -16.54
N ASP A 54 22.51 -26.12 -17.73
CA ASP A 54 22.31 -27.19 -18.71
C ASP A 54 23.52 -27.38 -19.64
N GLY A 55 24.65 -26.73 -19.37
CA GLY A 55 25.87 -26.78 -20.20
C GLY A 55 25.75 -26.09 -21.56
N SER A 56 24.67 -25.33 -21.80
CA SER A 56 24.46 -24.57 -23.03
C SER A 56 25.22 -23.24 -23.01
N LYS A 57 25.76 -22.85 -24.17
CA LYS A 57 26.34 -21.51 -24.41
C LYS A 57 25.37 -20.57 -25.12
N THR A 58 24.17 -21.04 -25.43
CA THR A 58 23.14 -20.30 -26.15
C THR A 58 21.86 -20.27 -25.32
N ILE A 59 21.32 -19.08 -25.14
CA ILE A 59 20.01 -18.87 -24.52
C ILE A 59 18.96 -19.11 -25.62
N SER A 60 18.28 -20.25 -25.54
CA SER A 60 17.11 -20.55 -26.36
C SER A 60 15.81 -20.15 -25.67
N MET A 61 14.71 -20.21 -26.43
CA MET A 61 13.39 -19.76 -25.98
C MET A 61 12.92 -20.40 -24.67
N ARG A 62 13.31 -21.66 -24.40
CA ARG A 62 12.94 -22.36 -23.16
C ARG A 62 13.50 -21.68 -21.91
N TYR A 63 14.75 -21.19 -21.97
CA TYR A 63 15.38 -20.52 -20.82
C TYR A 63 14.84 -19.12 -20.66
N TRP A 64 14.64 -18.42 -21.77
CA TRP A 64 14.02 -17.11 -21.78
C TRP A 64 12.61 -17.14 -21.19
N GLY A 65 11.75 -18.05 -21.67
CA GLY A 65 10.38 -18.20 -21.17
C GLY A 65 10.35 -18.44 -19.67
N ARG A 66 11.20 -19.36 -19.18
CA ARG A 66 11.28 -19.64 -17.74
C ARG A 66 11.78 -18.44 -16.93
N ALA A 67 12.77 -17.73 -17.44
CA ALA A 67 13.29 -16.55 -16.76
C ALA A 67 12.29 -15.40 -16.73
N ARG A 68 11.55 -15.18 -17.83
CA ARG A 68 10.48 -14.20 -17.92
C ARG A 68 9.36 -14.49 -16.92
N GLU A 69 8.94 -15.74 -16.79
CA GLU A 69 7.96 -16.13 -15.76
C GLU A 69 8.39 -15.74 -14.34
N ILE A 70 9.67 -15.96 -14.01
CA ILE A 70 10.22 -15.60 -12.70
C ILE A 70 10.21 -14.07 -12.52
N ALA A 71 10.66 -13.33 -13.53
CA ALA A 71 10.66 -11.86 -13.50
C ALA A 71 9.25 -11.26 -13.39
N GLU A 72 8.26 -11.87 -14.04
CA GLU A 72 6.85 -11.46 -13.93
C GLU A 72 6.28 -11.73 -12.54
N ARG A 73 6.63 -12.86 -11.91
CA ARG A 73 6.23 -13.12 -10.51
C ARG A 73 6.81 -12.07 -9.56
N TRP A 74 8.04 -11.63 -9.78
CA TRP A 74 8.63 -10.54 -9.00
C TRP A 74 7.93 -9.21 -9.23
N ARG A 75 7.58 -8.90 -10.49
CA ARG A 75 6.81 -7.69 -10.81
C ARG A 75 5.46 -7.71 -10.09
N GLN A 76 4.73 -8.83 -10.17
CA GLN A 76 3.44 -8.97 -9.48
C GLN A 76 3.59 -8.87 -7.95
N GLY A 77 4.61 -9.51 -7.37
CA GLY A 77 4.88 -9.40 -5.94
C GLY A 77 5.16 -7.96 -5.49
N LEU A 78 5.85 -7.18 -6.32
CA LEU A 78 6.12 -5.77 -6.06
C LEU A 78 4.84 -4.93 -6.08
N HIS A 79 3.94 -5.18 -7.04
CA HIS A 79 2.62 -4.54 -7.05
C HIS A 79 1.82 -4.87 -5.80
N ASN A 80 1.72 -6.15 -5.43
CA ASN A 80 0.97 -6.58 -4.25
C ASN A 80 1.52 -5.90 -2.99
N MET A 81 2.85 -5.76 -2.87
CA MET A 81 3.48 -5.06 -1.75
C MET A 81 3.18 -3.57 -1.78
N TYR A 82 3.25 -2.93 -2.95
CA TYR A 82 2.92 -1.51 -3.11
C TYR A 82 1.47 -1.24 -2.68
N ASP A 83 0.53 -2.05 -3.17
CA ASP A 83 -0.89 -1.94 -2.82
C ASP A 83 -1.10 -2.15 -1.32
N THR A 84 -0.45 -3.16 -0.73
CA THR A 84 -0.53 -3.43 0.71
C THR A 84 0.01 -2.25 1.54
N VAL A 85 1.17 -1.71 1.18
CA VAL A 85 1.77 -0.57 1.91
C VAL A 85 0.93 0.68 1.73
N SER A 86 0.45 0.96 0.52
CA SER A 86 -0.41 2.12 0.25
C SER A 86 -1.71 2.05 1.05
N ASN A 87 -2.39 0.90 1.04
CA ASN A 87 -3.63 0.70 1.80
C ASN A 87 -3.40 0.77 3.32
N ASN A 88 -2.26 0.24 3.80
CA ASN A 88 -1.91 0.30 5.22
C ASN A 88 -1.56 1.72 5.67
N LEU A 89 -0.97 2.56 4.80
CA LEU A 89 -0.68 3.96 5.12
C LEU A 89 -1.98 4.76 5.32
N GLU A 90 -2.99 4.54 4.48
CA GLU A 90 -4.31 5.15 4.65
C GLU A 90 -4.96 4.72 5.98
N SER A 91 -4.90 3.42 6.30
CA SER A 91 -5.42 2.90 7.58
C SER A 91 -4.65 3.41 8.79
N THR A 92 -3.34 3.68 8.65
CA THR A 92 -2.49 4.19 9.75
C THR A 92 -2.74 5.66 10.02
N ASP A 93 -2.96 6.48 8.98
CA ASP A 93 -3.29 7.90 9.15
C ASP A 93 -4.68 8.05 9.79
N GLU A 94 -5.66 7.28 9.33
CA GLU A 94 -7.00 7.24 9.95
C GLU A 94 -6.95 6.76 11.41
N GLY A 95 -6.26 5.65 11.69
CA GLY A 95 -6.07 5.17 13.08
C GLY A 95 -5.33 6.17 13.97
N THR A 96 -4.38 6.93 13.43
CA THR A 96 -3.68 7.99 14.18
C THR A 96 -4.63 9.15 14.52
N ARG A 97 -5.53 9.51 13.61
CA ARG A 97 -6.55 10.55 13.84
C ARG A 97 -7.53 10.12 14.92
N GLU A 98 -8.03 8.89 14.84
CA GLU A 98 -8.93 8.31 15.85
C GLU A 98 -8.29 8.28 17.24
N LEU A 99 -7.03 7.84 17.34
CA LEU A 99 -6.28 7.84 18.61
C LEU A 99 -6.13 9.24 19.20
N VAL A 100 -5.81 10.24 18.37
CA VAL A 100 -5.69 11.64 18.83
C VAL A 100 -7.02 12.17 19.36
N ILE A 101 -8.14 11.88 18.69
CA ILE A 101 -9.47 12.31 19.14
C ILE A 101 -9.89 11.56 20.41
N ALA A 102 -9.66 10.25 20.46
CA ALA A 102 -9.94 9.43 21.63
C ALA A 102 -9.14 9.89 22.85
N GLU A 103 -7.85 10.20 22.70
CA GLU A 103 -7.03 10.73 23.80
C GLU A 103 -7.60 12.06 24.35
N GLN A 104 -8.11 12.94 23.48
CA GLN A 104 -8.77 14.17 23.93
C GLN A 104 -10.05 13.88 24.72
N LEU A 105 -10.90 12.98 24.23
CA LEU A 105 -12.14 12.59 24.89
C LEU A 105 -11.88 11.87 26.23
N ARG A 106 -10.83 11.04 26.32
CA ARG A 106 -10.41 10.43 27.59
C ARG A 106 -9.96 11.48 28.59
N LYS A 107 -9.13 12.43 28.15
CA LYS A 107 -8.48 13.40 29.03
C LYS A 107 -9.44 14.47 29.56
N TYR A 108 -10.36 14.92 28.72
CA TYR A 108 -11.24 16.07 29.03
C TYR A 108 -12.72 15.71 29.15
N GLY A 109 -13.07 14.43 28.95
CA GLY A 109 -14.44 13.95 29.00
C GLY A 109 -15.28 14.40 27.80
N PRO A 110 -16.62 14.54 27.97
CA PRO A 110 -17.50 14.92 26.88
C PRO A 110 -17.15 16.28 26.25
N GLN A 111 -16.86 16.31 24.95
CA GLN A 111 -16.47 17.53 24.23
C GLN A 111 -17.25 17.71 22.94
N THR A 112 -17.44 18.96 22.52
CA THR A 112 -17.96 19.29 21.18
C THR A 112 -16.88 19.14 20.11
N ALA A 113 -17.26 18.91 18.85
CA ALA A 113 -16.31 18.86 17.72
C ALA A 113 -15.45 20.13 17.62
N ARG A 114 -16.02 21.29 17.99
CA ARG A 114 -15.28 22.57 18.02
C ARG A 114 -14.18 22.58 19.09
N GLN A 115 -14.46 22.06 20.29
CA GLN A 115 -13.48 21.99 21.38
C GLN A 115 -12.35 21.02 21.04
N ILE A 116 -12.70 19.85 20.50
CA ILE A 116 -11.73 18.87 20.01
C ILE A 116 -10.83 19.52 18.94
N HIS A 117 -11.42 20.12 17.90
CA HIS A 117 -10.65 20.81 16.88
C HIS A 117 -9.77 21.93 17.45
N GLN A 118 -10.24 22.71 18.42
CA GLN A 118 -9.41 23.77 19.03
C GLN A 118 -8.18 23.21 19.74
N SER A 119 -8.25 22.03 20.37
CA SER A 119 -7.10 21.40 21.02
C SER A 119 -6.16 20.72 20.03
N VAL A 120 -6.68 20.18 18.91
CA VAL A 120 -5.88 19.44 17.92
C VAL A 120 -5.61 20.21 16.62
N ARG A 121 -5.93 21.51 16.53
CA ARG A 121 -5.85 22.33 15.30
C ARG A 121 -4.49 22.36 14.59
N ARG A 122 -3.41 22.00 15.29
CA ARG A 122 -2.05 21.89 14.71
C ARG A 122 -1.83 20.56 13.98
N LYS A 123 -2.67 19.56 14.25
CA LYS A 123 -2.58 18.20 13.72
C LYS A 123 -3.71 17.89 12.74
N LEU A 124 -4.94 18.36 13.03
CA LEU A 124 -6.14 18.03 12.26
C LEU A 124 -6.94 19.28 11.91
N SER A 125 -7.46 19.31 10.69
CA SER A 125 -8.44 20.29 10.24
C SER A 125 -9.83 20.02 10.81
N SER A 126 -10.70 21.03 10.79
CA SER A 126 -12.10 20.90 11.22
C SER A 126 -12.87 19.84 10.42
N ALA A 127 -12.54 19.67 9.14
CA ALA A 127 -13.15 18.65 8.28
C ALA A 127 -12.71 17.24 8.68
N GLU A 128 -11.40 17.03 8.91
CA GLU A 128 -10.86 15.74 9.37
C GLU A 128 -11.43 15.34 10.74
N VAL A 129 -11.55 16.29 11.67
CA VAL A 129 -12.15 16.02 13.00
C VAL A 129 -13.60 15.55 12.86
N LYS A 130 -14.39 16.21 12.01
CA LYS A 130 -15.80 15.82 11.78
C LYS A 130 -15.91 14.46 11.08
N GLY A 131 -15.11 14.23 10.05
CA GLY A 131 -15.10 12.95 9.33
C GLY A 131 -14.70 11.79 10.23
N THR A 132 -13.65 11.98 11.03
CA THR A 132 -13.18 10.96 11.97
C THR A 132 -14.22 10.69 13.07
N LEU A 133 -14.85 11.73 13.64
CA LEU A 133 -15.92 11.54 14.63
C LEU A 133 -17.12 10.77 14.06
N GLN A 134 -17.48 11.02 12.80
CA GLN A 134 -18.55 10.29 12.12
C GLN A 134 -18.19 8.80 11.96
N GLY A 135 -16.97 8.49 11.51
CA GLY A 135 -16.48 7.11 11.43
C GLY A 135 -16.45 6.40 12.79
N MET A 136 -16.01 7.10 13.85
CA MET A 136 -16.01 6.57 15.21
C MET A 136 -17.42 6.34 15.78
N ILE A 137 -18.44 7.06 15.31
CA ILE A 137 -19.85 6.81 15.66
C ILE A 137 -20.35 5.56 14.94
N GLU A 138 -20.04 5.41 13.66
CA GLU A 138 -20.45 4.24 12.85
C GLU A 138 -19.88 2.93 13.42
N THR A 139 -18.67 2.99 13.98
CA THR A 139 -18.02 1.85 14.64
C THR A 139 -18.38 1.69 16.13
N ASN A 140 -19.26 2.53 16.67
CA ASN A 140 -19.65 2.58 18.09
C ASN A 140 -18.49 2.81 19.09
N VAL A 141 -17.37 3.38 18.64
CA VAL A 141 -16.25 3.79 19.51
C VAL A 141 -16.62 5.06 20.27
N VAL A 142 -17.34 5.97 19.62
CA VAL A 142 -17.82 7.24 20.17
C VAL A 142 -19.35 7.29 20.08
N THR A 143 -20.00 7.93 21.05
CA THR A 143 -21.42 8.23 21.01
C THR A 143 -21.65 9.72 21.18
N GLU A 144 -22.65 10.22 20.47
CA GLU A 144 -23.09 11.59 20.57
C GLU A 144 -24.15 11.73 21.67
N ILE A 145 -23.93 12.65 22.60
CA ILE A 145 -24.89 13.03 23.64
C ILE A 145 -25.35 14.47 23.42
N ALA A 146 -26.66 14.68 23.52
CA ALA A 146 -27.25 16.00 23.48
C ALA A 146 -27.13 16.66 24.86
N GLU A 147 -26.45 17.80 24.93
CA GLU A 147 -26.42 18.66 26.13
C GLU A 147 -27.00 20.04 25.77
N GLY A 148 -28.30 20.20 25.99
CA GLY A 148 -29.03 21.42 25.62
C GLY A 148 -29.07 21.63 24.10
N ARG A 149 -28.41 22.69 23.62
CA ARG A 149 -28.33 23.04 22.17
C ARG A 149 -27.07 22.51 21.49
N GLN A 150 -26.16 21.88 22.22
CA GLN A 150 -24.87 21.44 21.69
C GLN A 150 -24.76 19.92 21.69
N GLN A 151 -24.13 19.38 20.65
CA GLN A 151 -23.78 17.98 20.52
C GLN A 151 -22.39 17.75 21.12
N ARG A 152 -22.27 16.83 22.06
CA ARG A 152 -20.99 16.40 22.63
C ARG A 152 -20.72 14.95 22.31
N TYR A 153 -19.45 14.62 22.20
CA TYR A 153 -18.97 13.28 21.89
C TYR A 153 -18.34 12.67 23.14
N VAL A 154 -18.62 11.39 23.37
CA VAL A 154 -18.11 10.61 24.51
C VAL A 154 -17.61 9.28 23.99
N LEU A 155 -16.53 8.76 24.58
CA LEU A 155 -16.06 7.40 24.28
C LEU A 155 -16.99 6.36 24.88
N THR A 156 -17.42 5.42 24.05
CA THR A 156 -18.34 4.34 24.39
C THR A 156 -17.59 3.04 24.64
N GLN A 157 -16.44 2.86 23.96
CA GLN A 157 -15.51 1.77 24.20
C GLN A 157 -14.10 2.33 24.39
N ASP A 158 -13.34 1.71 25.29
CA ASP A 158 -11.92 1.99 25.42
C ASP A 158 -11.17 1.29 24.28
N LEU A 159 -10.56 2.08 23.39
CA LEU A 159 -9.73 1.60 22.27
C LEU A 159 -8.48 0.79 22.72
N ASP A 160 -8.23 0.67 24.02
CA ASP A 160 -7.13 -0.13 24.62
C ASP A 160 -7.58 -1.48 25.20
N SER A 161 -8.86 -1.85 25.12
CA SER A 161 -9.29 -3.19 25.55
C SER A 161 -8.95 -4.23 24.48
N PRO A 162 -8.03 -5.17 24.74
CA PRO A 162 -7.84 -6.30 23.84
C PRO A 162 -9.15 -7.09 23.81
N ALA A 163 -9.61 -7.43 22.61
CA ALA A 163 -10.76 -8.28 22.39
C ALA A 163 -10.68 -9.55 23.26
N GLY A 164 -11.73 -9.81 24.05
CA GLY A 164 -12.05 -11.14 24.55
C GLY A 164 -11.57 -11.49 25.96
N GLY A 165 -12.19 -10.89 26.98
CA GLY A 165 -12.33 -11.53 28.30
C GLY A 165 -13.67 -12.25 28.36
N ALA A 166 -13.71 -13.51 27.91
CA ALA A 166 -14.88 -14.36 28.05
C ALA A 166 -15.17 -14.61 29.55
N SER A 167 -16.42 -14.39 29.93
CA SER A 167 -17.01 -14.89 31.18
C SER A 167 -17.25 -16.39 31.11
#